data_AF-A0A7C7NN80-F1
#
_entry.id   AF-A0A7C7NN80-F1
#
_cell.length_a   1.000
_cell.length_b   1.000
_cell.length_c   1.000
_cell.angle_alpha   90.00
_cell.angle_beta   90.00
_cell.angle_gamma   90.00
#
_symmetry.space_group_name_H-M   'P 1'
#
loop_
_entity.id
_entity.type
_entity.pdbx_description
1 polymer ?
#
loop_
_entity_poly.entity_id
_entity_poly.type
_entity_poly.pdbx_seq_one_letter_code
_entity_poly.pdbx_strand_id
1 'polypeptide(L)'
;MITEIQSVEKKHWNFKSVVNSAGRFEYNDIPEGLYTLIVFDDRDQNIDYFYGKAYPFQPSEWFYIMPDTLEVRANWEIEFEPIYMDQ
;
A
#
# COMPACT_ATOMS: atom_id res chain seq x y z
N MET A 1 1.19 9.96 -2.58
CA MET A 1 1.41 8.63 -1.96
C MET A 1 0.23 7.76 -2.27
N ILE A 2 0.53 6.49 -2.52
CA ILE A 2 -0.44 5.42 -2.72
C ILE A 2 -0.18 4.37 -1.65
N THR A 3 -1.24 3.81 -1.10
CA THR A 3 -1.16 2.55 -0.37
C THR A 3 -1.61 1.42 -1.27
N GLU A 4 -1.00 0.25 -1.10
CA GLU A 4 -1.40 -0.99 -1.77
C GLU A 4 -1.46 -2.11 -0.73
N ILE A 5 -2.57 -2.85 -0.72
CA ILE A 5 -2.67 -4.11 0.00
C ILE A 5 -2.65 -5.29 -0.96
N GLN A 6 -1.85 -6.30 -0.65
CA GLN A 6 -1.72 -7.52 -1.47
C GLN A 6 -2.02 -8.74 -0.61
N SER A 7 -2.92 -9.61 -1.08
CA SER A 7 -3.24 -10.83 -0.37
C SER A 7 -2.01 -11.75 -0.32
N VAL A 8 -1.73 -12.26 0.88
CA VAL A 8 -0.64 -13.23 1.10
C VAL A 8 -0.91 -14.55 0.38
N GLU A 9 -2.18 -14.92 0.21
CA GLU A 9 -2.59 -16.20 -0.37
C GLU A 9 -3.05 -16.08 -1.83
N LYS A 10 -3.77 -15.01 -2.18
CA LYS A 10 -4.44 -14.84 -3.48
C LYS A 10 -3.74 -13.79 -4.32
N LYS A 11 -2.86 -14.23 -5.21
CA LYS A 11 -2.03 -13.35 -6.06
C LYS A 11 -2.77 -12.29 -6.88
N HIS A 12 -4.07 -12.47 -7.16
CA HIS A 12 -4.88 -11.53 -7.94
C HIS A 12 -5.71 -10.57 -7.08
N TRP A 13 -5.59 -10.64 -5.75
CA TRP A 13 -6.22 -9.71 -4.82
C TRP A 13 -5.20 -8.67 -4.38
N ASN A 14 -5.21 -7.59 -5.13
CA ASN A 14 -4.38 -6.42 -4.92
C ASN A 14 -5.28 -5.19 -5.05
N PHE A 15 -5.23 -4.31 -4.06
CA PHE A 15 -6.08 -3.14 -3.96
C PHE A 15 -5.21 -1.93 -3.67
N LYS A 16 -5.54 -0.79 -4.27
CA LYS A 16 -4.80 0.47 -4.11
C LYS A 16 -5.71 1.57 -3.62
N SER A 17 -5.17 2.48 -2.84
CA SER A 17 -5.88 3.66 -2.33
C SER A 17 -4.97 4.89 -2.33
N VAL A 18 -5.56 6.06 -2.61
CA VAL A 18 -4.83 7.33 -2.60
C VAL A 18 -4.81 7.86 -1.17
N VAL A 19 -3.63 8.24 -0.68
CA VAL A 19 -3.52 8.95 0.60
C VAL A 19 -3.95 10.40 0.40
N ASN A 20 -4.98 10.83 1.13
CA ASN A 20 -5.52 12.18 1.03
C ASN A 20 -4.62 13.21 1.76
N SER A 21 -4.99 14.49 1.67
CA SER A 21 -4.22 15.60 2.29
C SER A 21 -4.13 15.55 3.82
N ALA A 22 -4.98 14.76 4.48
CA ALA A 22 -4.94 14.52 5.91
C ALA A 22 -4.12 13.27 6.30
N GLY A 23 -3.44 12.63 5.34
CA GLY A 23 -2.66 11.42 5.57
C GLY A 23 -3.50 10.16 5.77
N ARG A 24 -4.78 10.17 5.37
CA ARG A 24 -5.70 9.04 5.53
C ARG A 24 -5.93 8.32 4.20
N PHE A 25 -6.17 7.02 4.27
CA PHE A 25 -6.57 6.16 3.18
C PHE A 25 -7.61 5.17 3.67
N GLU A 26 -8.43 4.65 2.77
CA GLU A 26 -9.49 3.70 3.09
C GLU A 26 -9.59 2.61 2.01
N TYR A 27 -10.06 1.44 2.45
CA TYR A 27 -10.37 0.31 1.59
C TYR A 27 -11.76 -0.20 1.95
N ASN A 28 -12.64 -0.31 0.96
CA ASN A 28 -14.00 -0.78 1.12
C ASN A 28 -14.18 -2.13 0.42
N ASP A 29 -15.04 -2.99 0.96
CA ASP A 29 -15.43 -4.28 0.37
C ASP A 29 -14.27 -5.23 0.03
N ILE A 30 -13.23 -5.24 0.88
CA ILE A 30 -12.08 -6.13 0.74
C ILE A 30 -12.43 -7.54 1.22
N PRO A 31 -12.15 -8.60 0.44
CA PRO A 31 -12.35 -9.98 0.88
C PRO A 31 -11.54 -10.31 2.14
N GLU A 32 -12.12 -11.14 3.01
CA GLU A 32 -11.43 -11.66 4.21
C GLU A 32 -10.13 -12.39 3.83
N GLY A 33 -9.08 -12.16 4.63
CA GLY A 33 -7.78 -12.77 4.45
C GLY A 33 -6.64 -11.98 5.09
N LEU A 34 -5.43 -12.50 4.92
CA LEU A 34 -4.19 -11.83 5.32
C LEU A 34 -3.62 -11.01 4.15
N TYR A 35 -3.21 -9.79 4.43
CA TYR A 35 -2.66 -8.85 3.46
C TYR A 35 -1.34 -8.26 3.92
N THR A 36 -0.44 -7.96 2.99
CA THR A 36 0.68 -7.04 3.23
C THR A 36 0.25 -5.62 2.89
N LEU A 37 0.78 -4.62 3.61
CA LEU A 37 0.59 -3.19 3.29
C LEU A 37 1.90 -2.60 2.78
N ILE A 38 1.82 -2.01 1.60
CA ILE A 38 2.90 -1.27 0.95
C ILE A 38 2.43 0.18 0.81
N VAL A 39 3.31 1.13 1.11
CA VAL A 39 3.09 2.55 0.84
C VAL A 39 4.21 3.03 -0.06
N PHE A 40 3.88 3.78 -1.11
CA PHE A 40 4.88 4.35 -2.00
C PHE A 40 4.52 5.77 -2.45
N ASP A 41 5.55 6.53 -2.79
CA ASP A 41 5.37 7.80 -3.49
C ASP A 41 4.92 7.54 -4.92
N ASP A 42 3.97 8.34 -5.40
CA ASP A 42 3.48 8.30 -6.78
C ASP A 42 3.84 9.63 -7.44
N ARG A 43 5.11 9.73 -7.86
CA ARG A 43 5.71 10.99 -8.31
C ARG A 43 5.30 11.34 -9.73
N ASP A 44 5.05 10.32 -10.55
CA ASP A 44 4.60 10.47 -11.93
C ASP A 44 3.06 10.38 -12.08
N GLN A 45 2.34 10.20 -10.97
CA GLN A 45 0.87 10.21 -10.89
C GLN A 45 0.22 9.11 -11.73
N ASN A 46 0.87 7.95 -11.78
CA ASN A 46 0.43 6.80 -12.57
C ASN A 46 -0.17 5.68 -11.71
N ILE A 47 -0.25 5.86 -10.38
CA ILE A 47 -0.75 4.92 -9.35
C ILE A 47 -0.02 3.56 -9.27
N ASP A 48 1.09 3.39 -9.98
CA ASP A 48 1.90 2.19 -10.06
C ASP A 48 3.31 2.43 -9.55
N TYR A 49 3.79 1.55 -8.67
CA TYR A 49 5.14 1.69 -8.14
C TYR A 49 6.19 1.62 -9.25
N PHE A 50 6.98 2.68 -9.38
CA PHE A 50 8.09 2.72 -10.30
C PHE A 50 9.38 2.16 -9.65
N TYR A 51 9.80 1.00 -10.13
CA TYR A 51 11.00 0.29 -9.66
C TYR A 51 12.34 0.98 -9.96
N GLY A 52 12.34 2.07 -10.73
CA GLY A 52 13.57 2.65 -11.23
C GLY A 52 14.05 2.00 -12.53
N LYS A 53 15.17 2.52 -13.05
CA LYS A 53 15.86 1.99 -14.22
C LYS A 53 17.36 1.95 -13.93
N ALA A 54 18.01 0.87 -14.34
CA ALA A 54 19.47 0.78 -14.30
C ALA A 54 20.13 1.67 -15.38
N TYR A 55 19.54 1.74 -16.59
CA TYR A 55 20.05 2.56 -17.69
C TYR A 55 18.92 3.11 -18.60
N PRO A 56 18.87 4.44 -18.87
CA PRO A 56 19.57 5.47 -18.13
C PRO A 56 19.19 5.40 -16.65
N PHE A 57 20.14 5.69 -15.75
CA PHE A 57 19.90 5.55 -14.32
C PHE A 57 18.75 6.46 -13.88
N GLN A 58 17.75 5.85 -13.25
CA GLN A 58 16.61 6.54 -12.68
C GLN A 58 16.27 5.83 -11.35
N PRO A 59 16.27 6.53 -10.20
CA PRO A 59 15.97 5.90 -8.92
C PRO A 59 14.53 5.41 -8.88
N SER A 60 14.27 4.38 -8.08
CA SER A 60 12.92 3.94 -7.77
C SER A 60 12.15 5.01 -7.02
N GLU A 61 10.83 4.85 -6.94
CA GLU A 61 10.03 5.56 -5.96
C GLU A 61 10.40 5.11 -4.55
N TRP A 62 10.21 6.02 -3.59
CA TRP A 62 10.37 5.67 -2.18
C TRP A 62 9.20 4.79 -1.77
N PHE A 63 9.47 3.78 -0.93
CA PHE A 63 8.45 2.88 -0.45
C PHE A 63 8.71 2.45 1.00
N TYR A 64 7.64 2.05 1.66
CA TYR A 64 7.62 1.41 2.97
C TYR A 64 6.75 0.16 2.91
N ILE A 65 7.24 -0.93 3.48
CA ILE A 65 6.47 -2.17 3.65
C ILE A 65 6.26 -2.34 5.14
N MET A 66 5.01 -2.44 5.55
CA MET A 66 4.70 -2.70 6.95
C MET A 66 5.22 -4.09 7.34
N PRO A 67 5.90 -4.24 8.50
CA PRO A 67 6.64 -5.45 8.83
C PRO A 67 5.76 -6.67 9.11
N ASP A 68 4.49 -6.48 9.46
CA ASP A 68 3.53 -7.54 9.75
C ASP A 68 2.36 -7.55 8.74
N THR A 69 1.54 -8.60 8.79
CA THR A 69 0.35 -8.76 7.96
C THR A 69 -0.89 -8.14 8.60
N LEU A 70 -1.79 -7.66 7.75
CA LEU A 70 -3.13 -7.20 8.11
C LEU A 70 -4.12 -8.35 8.01
N GLU A 71 -4.79 -8.67 9.11
CA GLU A 71 -5.91 -9.61 9.12
C GLU A 71 -7.21 -8.84 8.87
N VAL A 72 -7.81 -9.03 7.68
CA VAL A 72 -9.13 -8.50 7.34
C VAL A 72 -10.15 -9.60 7.56
N ARG A 73 -11.20 -9.32 8.34
CA ARG A 73 -12.31 -10.25 8.62
C ARG A 73 -13.62 -9.70 8.08
N ALA A 74 -14.55 -10.57 7.69
CA ALA A 74 -15.84 -10.13 7.20
C ALA A 74 -16.62 -9.32 8.27
N ASN A 75 -17.19 -8.19 7.85
CA ASN A 75 -17.96 -7.26 8.68
C ASN A 75 -17.18 -6.56 9.81
N TRP A 76 -15.84 -6.50 9.72
CA TRP A 76 -15.02 -5.71 10.64
C TRP A 76 -14.67 -4.37 10.02
N GLU A 77 -14.82 -3.30 10.79
CA GLU A 77 -14.18 -2.02 10.53
C GLU A 77 -12.85 -2.00 11.29
N ILE A 78 -11.75 -1.76 10.58
CA ILE A 78 -10.40 -1.75 11.15
C ILE A 78 -9.85 -0.33 10.97
N GLU A 79 -9.58 0.33 12.08
CA GLU A 79 -8.83 1.60 12.10
C GLU A 79 -7.44 1.33 12.65
N PHE A 80 -6.41 1.75 11.92
CA PHE A 80 -5.01 1.57 12.32
C PHE A 80 -4.49 2.78 13.08
N GLU A 81 -3.59 2.52 14.02
CA GLU A 81 -2.75 3.55 14.60
C GLU A 81 -1.89 4.22 13.50
N PRO A 82 -1.51 5.51 13.69
CA PRO A 82 -0.65 6.19 12.74
C PRO A 82 0.63 5.41 12.44
N ILE A 83 0.90 5.18 11.15
CA ILE A 83 2.13 4.55 10.69
C ILE A 83 3.20 5.64 10.59
N TYR A 84 4.20 5.56 11.47
CA TYR A 84 5.36 6.44 11.40
C TYR A 84 6.41 5.80 10.50
N MET A 85 6.69 6.47 9.39
CA MET A 85 7.74 6.08 8.45
C MET A 85 9.05 6.69 8.96
N ASP A 86 9.82 5.92 9.72
CA ASP A 86 11.15 6.34 10.17
C ASP A 86 12.04 6.62 8.93
N GLN A 87 12.66 7.79 8.90
CA GLN A 87 13.57 8.26 7.84
C GLN A 87 14.99 7.72 8.03
#